data_AF-A0A196SM61-F1
#
_entry.id   AF-A0A196SM61-F1
#
_cell.length_a   1.000
_cell.length_b   1.000
_cell.length_c   1.000
_cell.angle_alpha   90.00
_cell.angle_beta   90.00
_cell.angle_gamma   90.00
#
_symmetry.space_group_name_H-M   'P 1'
#
loop_
_entity.id
_entity.type
_entity.pdbx_description
1 polymer ?
#
loop_
_entity_poly.entity_id
_entity_poly.type
_entity_poly.pdbx_seq_one_letter_code
_entity_poly.pdbx_strand_id
1 'polypeptide(L)'
;MTDMVDIYISEIKSNLRRCDELMAQGRTDNNLSFVKDCEKQLKEADDCFKQCDIETRMLPSSLKASIVQKVEALRKEYESKKRQLSNMKVQVERSELMGGGAASRELKRQMEDQVDMLERQNNTIEDATRTIFETGEVGLGTMTELQRQREVLTSASDKAKDTVSLSQQANTILNRMSKKFWKR
;
A
#
# COMPACT_ATOMS: atom_id res chain seq x y z
N MET A 1 -23.81 -50.59 -30.43
CA MET A 1 -24.55 -50.20 -29.20
C MET A 1 -23.70 -50.40 -27.96
N THR A 2 -23.08 -51.57 -27.75
CA THR A 2 -22.11 -51.78 -26.65
C THR A 2 -20.92 -50.79 -26.71
N ASP A 3 -20.41 -50.51 -27.91
CA ASP A 3 -19.27 -49.59 -28.12
C ASP A 3 -19.51 -48.17 -27.59
N MET A 4 -20.76 -47.67 -27.64
CA MET A 4 -21.06 -46.32 -27.14
C MET A 4 -21.04 -46.25 -25.62
N VAL A 5 -21.56 -47.28 -24.94
CA VAL A 5 -21.46 -47.39 -23.48
C VAL A 5 -20.00 -47.47 -23.03
N ASP A 6 -19.18 -48.23 -23.74
CA ASP A 6 -17.76 -48.37 -23.41
C ASP A 6 -16.98 -47.06 -23.64
N ILE A 7 -17.36 -46.24 -24.64
CA ILE A 7 -16.82 -44.89 -24.84
C ILE A 7 -17.13 -44.01 -23.62
N TYR A 8 -18.39 -43.93 -23.17
CA TYR A 8 -18.74 -43.12 -22.00
C TYR A 8 -18.08 -43.61 -20.71
N ILE A 9 -17.95 -44.94 -20.53
CA ILE A 9 -17.20 -45.51 -19.40
C ILE A 9 -15.73 -45.11 -19.44
N SER A 10 -15.11 -45.11 -20.62
CA SER A 10 -13.72 -44.68 -20.81
C SER A 10 -13.56 -43.19 -20.49
N GLU A 11 -14.51 -42.36 -20.94
CA GLU A 11 -14.50 -40.92 -20.74
C GLU A 11 -14.72 -40.54 -19.27
N ILE A 12 -15.64 -41.23 -18.57
CA ILE A 12 -15.80 -41.12 -17.11
C ILE A 12 -14.46 -41.40 -16.42
N LYS A 13 -13.81 -42.53 -16.74
CA LYS A 13 -12.50 -42.88 -16.14
C LYS A 13 -11.43 -41.82 -16.43
N SER A 14 -11.41 -41.28 -17.64
CA SER A 14 -10.48 -40.21 -18.02
C SER A 14 -10.71 -38.95 -17.18
N ASN A 15 -11.95 -38.49 -17.06
CA ASN A 15 -12.32 -37.30 -16.27
C ASN A 15 -12.04 -37.50 -14.77
N LEU A 16 -12.32 -38.69 -14.24
CA LEU A 16 -12.00 -39.02 -12.84
C LEU A 16 -10.49 -39.08 -12.58
N ARG A 17 -9.69 -39.59 -13.52
CA ARG A 17 -8.22 -39.57 -13.43
C ARG A 17 -7.67 -38.14 -13.52
N ARG A 18 -8.19 -37.34 -14.45
CA ARG A 18 -7.81 -35.92 -14.60
C ARG A 18 -8.10 -35.13 -13.33
N CYS A 19 -9.23 -35.41 -12.67
CA CYS A 19 -9.57 -34.83 -11.38
C CYS A 19 -8.55 -35.19 -10.28
N ASP A 20 -8.03 -36.43 -10.23
CA ASP A 20 -6.97 -36.80 -9.28
C ASP A 20 -5.66 -36.05 -9.52
N GLU A 21 -5.26 -35.91 -10.78
CA GLU A 21 -4.05 -35.17 -11.15
C GLU A 21 -4.15 -33.70 -10.71
N LEU A 22 -5.30 -33.07 -10.98
CA LEU A 22 -5.57 -31.70 -10.58
C LEU A 22 -5.65 -31.53 -9.06
N MET A 23 -6.26 -32.48 -8.34
CA MET A 23 -6.27 -32.48 -6.88
C MET A 23 -4.86 -32.68 -6.29
N ALA A 24 -4.01 -33.50 -6.92
CA ALA A 24 -2.62 -33.69 -6.49
C ALA A 24 -1.79 -32.41 -6.69
N GLN A 25 -1.95 -31.72 -7.82
CA GLN A 25 -1.33 -30.42 -8.09
C GLN A 25 -1.87 -29.32 -7.16
N GLY A 26 -3.17 -29.33 -6.86
CA GLY A 26 -3.79 -28.38 -5.96
C GLY A 26 -3.23 -28.40 -4.53
N ARG A 27 -2.72 -29.55 -4.07
CA ARG A 27 -2.07 -29.69 -2.76
C ARG A 27 -0.73 -28.95 -2.67
N THR A 28 -0.03 -28.74 -3.79
CA THR A 28 1.25 -28.01 -3.80
C THR A 28 1.03 -26.51 -3.92
N ASP A 29 0.07 -26.09 -4.74
CA ASP A 29 -0.06 -24.70 -5.15
C ASP A 29 -1.06 -23.89 -4.31
N ASN A 30 -1.94 -24.57 -3.54
CA ASN A 30 -2.92 -23.96 -2.63
C ASN A 30 -3.73 -22.80 -3.24
N ASN A 31 -4.15 -22.94 -4.50
CA ASN A 31 -4.90 -21.91 -5.24
C ASN A 31 -6.31 -22.39 -5.60
N LEU A 32 -7.33 -21.54 -5.51
CA LEU A 32 -8.71 -21.87 -5.93
C LEU A 32 -8.88 -22.27 -7.41
N SER A 33 -7.91 -22.01 -8.30
CA SER A 33 -8.01 -22.35 -9.72
C SER A 33 -8.19 -23.85 -9.98
N PHE A 34 -7.43 -24.72 -9.31
CA PHE A 34 -7.54 -26.18 -9.50
C PHE A 34 -8.92 -26.71 -9.08
N VAL A 35 -9.56 -26.04 -8.10
CA VAL A 35 -10.90 -26.43 -7.62
C VAL A 35 -11.92 -26.27 -8.74
N LYS A 36 -11.88 -25.15 -9.47
CA LYS A 36 -12.76 -24.88 -10.61
C LYS A 36 -12.54 -25.88 -11.74
N ASP A 37 -11.28 -26.21 -12.03
CA ASP A 37 -10.94 -27.19 -13.06
C ASP A 37 -11.43 -28.60 -12.67
N CYS A 38 -11.29 -28.99 -11.40
CA CYS A 38 -11.86 -30.24 -10.90
C CYS A 38 -13.40 -30.26 -10.96
N GLU A 39 -14.07 -29.17 -10.58
CA GLU A 39 -15.54 -29.03 -10.68
C GLU A 39 -16.00 -29.22 -12.13
N LYS A 40 -15.24 -28.69 -13.11
CA LYS A 40 -15.50 -28.90 -14.54
C LYS A 40 -15.37 -30.36 -14.95
N GLN A 41 -14.29 -31.04 -14.57
CA GLN A 41 -14.09 -32.47 -14.89
C GLN A 41 -15.15 -33.36 -14.24
N LEU A 42 -15.57 -33.06 -13.01
CA LEU A 42 -16.66 -33.78 -12.35
C LEU A 42 -18.01 -33.52 -13.04
N LYS A 43 -18.25 -32.32 -13.57
CA LYS A 43 -19.46 -32.04 -14.34
C LYS A 43 -19.47 -32.82 -15.66
N GLU A 44 -18.36 -32.85 -16.38
CA GLU A 44 -18.21 -33.65 -17.61
C GLU A 44 -18.42 -35.14 -17.34
N ALA A 45 -17.87 -35.67 -16.24
CA ALA A 45 -18.13 -37.05 -15.81
C ALA A 45 -19.62 -37.31 -15.48
N ASP A 46 -20.31 -36.38 -14.80
CA ASP A 46 -21.75 -36.48 -14.48
C ASP A 46 -22.61 -36.52 -15.75
N ASP A 47 -22.26 -35.72 -16.76
CA ASP A 47 -22.96 -35.73 -18.05
C ASP A 47 -22.71 -37.06 -18.81
N CYS A 48 -21.48 -37.60 -18.79
CA CYS A 48 -21.19 -38.94 -19.31
C CYS A 48 -21.96 -40.04 -18.55
N PHE A 49 -22.14 -39.93 -17.23
CA PHE A 49 -22.96 -40.87 -16.46
C PHE A 49 -24.42 -40.87 -16.92
N LYS A 50 -25.02 -39.69 -17.16
CA LYS A 50 -26.40 -39.58 -17.67
C LYS A 50 -26.53 -40.24 -19.04
N GLN A 51 -25.56 -40.01 -19.93
CA GLN A 51 -25.58 -40.61 -21.26
C GLN A 51 -25.37 -42.13 -21.20
N CYS A 52 -24.46 -42.59 -20.34
CA CYS A 52 -24.24 -44.01 -20.08
C CYS A 52 -25.49 -44.72 -19.55
N ASP A 53 -26.27 -44.08 -18.67
CA ASP A 53 -27.55 -44.63 -18.18
C ASP A 53 -28.58 -44.79 -19.31
N ILE A 54 -28.65 -43.83 -20.24
CA ILE A 54 -29.56 -43.87 -21.41
C ILE A 54 -29.18 -45.06 -22.31
N GLU A 55 -27.92 -45.16 -22.69
CA GLU A 55 -27.42 -46.23 -23.56
C GLU A 55 -27.55 -47.61 -22.89
N THR A 56 -27.31 -47.70 -21.57
CA THR A 56 -27.45 -48.96 -20.80
C THR A 56 -28.89 -49.48 -20.79
N ARG A 57 -29.91 -48.61 -20.92
CA ARG A 57 -31.31 -49.04 -21.04
C ARG A 57 -31.61 -49.76 -22.35
N MET A 58 -30.87 -49.45 -23.40
CA MET A 58 -31.04 -50.02 -24.74
C MET A 58 -30.28 -51.35 -24.94
N LEU A 59 -29.49 -51.78 -23.94
CA LEU A 59 -28.71 -53.01 -24.03
C LEU A 59 -29.51 -54.29 -23.74
N PRO A 60 -29.13 -55.43 -24.35
CA PRO A 60 -29.67 -56.75 -24.01
C PRO A 60 -29.45 -57.11 -22.53
N SER A 61 -30.42 -57.82 -21.94
CA SER A 61 -30.38 -58.23 -20.51
C SER A 61 -29.13 -59.01 -20.11
N SER A 62 -28.52 -59.76 -21.04
CA SER A 62 -27.29 -60.54 -20.80
C SER A 62 -26.05 -59.68 -20.53
N LEU A 63 -25.98 -58.47 -21.08
CA LEU A 63 -24.82 -57.56 -20.93
C LEU A 63 -25.04 -56.48 -19.85
N LYS A 64 -26.31 -56.17 -19.58
CA LYS A 64 -26.72 -55.07 -18.71
C LYS A 64 -26.19 -55.20 -17.28
N ALA A 65 -26.24 -56.39 -16.70
CA ALA A 65 -25.82 -56.61 -15.31
C ALA A 65 -24.34 -56.26 -15.07
N SER A 66 -23.45 -56.67 -15.98
CA SER A 66 -22.01 -56.41 -15.88
C SER A 66 -21.68 -54.91 -16.02
N ILE A 67 -22.36 -54.24 -16.96
CA ILE A 67 -22.17 -52.81 -17.21
C ILE A 67 -22.68 -51.96 -16.04
N VAL A 68 -23.87 -52.27 -15.52
CA VAL A 68 -24.42 -51.57 -14.34
C VAL A 68 -23.47 -51.68 -13.15
N GLN A 69 -22.93 -52.86 -12.86
CA GLN A 69 -21.94 -53.04 -11.78
C GLN A 69 -20.69 -52.16 -11.98
N LYS A 70 -20.16 -52.06 -13.21
CA LYS A 70 -19.02 -51.19 -13.51
C LYS A 70 -19.36 -49.71 -13.31
N VAL A 71 -20.52 -49.27 -13.78
CA VAL A 71 -20.97 -47.87 -13.65
C VAL A 71 -21.20 -47.51 -12.18
N GLU A 72 -21.80 -48.41 -11.39
CA GLU A 72 -21.98 -48.20 -9.95
C GLU A 72 -20.67 -48.05 -9.19
N ALA A 73 -19.65 -48.85 -9.55
CA ALA A 73 -18.31 -48.69 -8.97
C ALA A 73 -17.71 -47.31 -9.27
N LEU A 74 -17.82 -46.86 -10.52
CA LEU A 74 -17.37 -45.52 -10.94
C LEU A 74 -18.17 -44.40 -10.26
N ARG A 75 -19.48 -44.58 -10.03
CA ARG A 75 -20.31 -43.62 -9.28
C ARG A 75 -19.84 -43.46 -7.84
N LYS A 76 -19.48 -44.56 -7.16
CA LYS A 76 -18.91 -44.49 -5.81
C LYS A 76 -17.59 -43.74 -5.80
N GLU A 77 -16.75 -43.97 -6.81
CA GLU A 77 -15.49 -43.26 -6.97
C GLU A 77 -15.70 -41.75 -7.22
N TYR A 78 -16.63 -41.39 -8.11
CA TYR A 78 -17.06 -40.01 -8.37
C TYR A 78 -17.51 -39.29 -7.10
N GLU A 79 -18.39 -39.92 -6.29
CA GLU A 79 -18.89 -39.34 -5.05
C GLU A 79 -17.77 -39.16 -4.01
N SER A 80 -16.83 -40.11 -3.94
CA SER A 80 -15.65 -39.98 -3.08
C SER A 80 -14.81 -38.76 -3.47
N LYS A 81 -14.52 -38.58 -4.76
CA LYS A 81 -13.74 -37.45 -5.27
C LYS A 81 -14.45 -36.11 -5.06
N LYS A 82 -15.76 -36.06 -5.29
CA LYS A 82 -16.59 -34.88 -5.04
C LYS A 82 -16.50 -34.42 -3.58
N ARG A 83 -16.55 -35.37 -2.63
CA ARG A 83 -16.37 -35.07 -1.20
C ARG A 83 -14.95 -34.60 -0.89
N GLN A 84 -13.94 -35.24 -1.46
CA GLN A 84 -12.54 -34.83 -1.29
C GLN A 84 -12.31 -33.40 -1.80
N LEU A 85 -12.81 -33.08 -2.99
CA LEU A 85 -12.73 -31.74 -3.57
C LEU A 85 -13.41 -30.69 -2.68
N SER A 86 -14.60 -30.99 -2.17
CA SER A 86 -15.31 -30.10 -1.24
C SER A 86 -14.50 -29.80 0.02
N ASN A 87 -13.85 -30.82 0.59
CA ASN A 87 -13.01 -30.64 1.78
C ASN A 87 -11.77 -29.80 1.46
N MET A 88 -11.14 -30.04 0.31
CA MET A 88 -9.97 -29.27 -0.14
C MET A 88 -10.33 -27.81 -0.40
N LYS A 89 -11.48 -27.54 -1.02
CA LYS A 89 -11.98 -26.18 -1.25
C LYS A 89 -12.07 -25.38 0.05
N VAL A 90 -12.69 -25.94 1.08
CA VAL A 90 -12.80 -25.30 2.40
C VAL A 90 -11.42 -25.03 3.02
N GLN A 91 -10.46 -25.95 2.84
CA GLN A 91 -9.09 -25.76 3.34
C GLN A 91 -8.35 -24.63 2.62
N VAL A 92 -8.49 -24.55 1.30
CA VAL A 92 -7.86 -23.50 0.47
C VAL A 92 -8.49 -22.15 0.79
N GLU A 93 -9.82 -22.04 0.81
CA GLU A 93 -10.53 -20.80 1.15
C GLU A 93 -10.15 -20.30 2.56
N ARG A 94 -10.03 -21.21 3.53
CA ARG A 94 -9.58 -20.86 4.89
C ARG A 94 -8.13 -20.36 4.91
N SER A 95 -7.26 -20.97 4.11
CA SER A 95 -5.84 -20.60 4.02
C SER A 95 -5.67 -19.24 3.36
N GLU A 96 -6.43 -18.95 2.30
CA GLU A 96 -6.46 -17.63 1.65
C GLU A 96 -6.99 -16.54 2.60
N LEU A 97 -8.05 -16.83 3.37
CA LEU A 97 -8.59 -15.89 4.38
C LEU A 97 -7.59 -15.58 5.49
N MET A 98 -6.89 -16.62 5.99
CA MET A 98 -5.86 -16.46 7.03
C MET A 98 -4.63 -15.73 6.50
N GLY A 99 -4.24 -15.98 5.24
CA GLY A 99 -3.15 -15.28 4.56
C GLY A 99 -3.47 -13.80 4.30
N GLY A 100 -4.67 -13.51 3.82
CA GLY A 100 -5.17 -12.14 3.60
C GLY A 100 -5.27 -11.34 4.90
N GLY A 101 -5.61 -11.99 6.02
CA GLY A 101 -5.64 -11.36 7.33
C GLY A 101 -4.26 -10.89 7.81
N ALA A 102 -3.17 -11.60 7.48
CA ALA A 102 -1.82 -11.19 7.85
C ALA A 102 -1.36 -9.97 7.05
N ALA A 103 -1.56 -9.97 5.72
CA ALA A 103 -1.24 -8.84 4.86
C ALA A 103 -2.07 -7.59 5.21
N SER A 104 -3.37 -7.77 5.52
CA SER A 104 -4.24 -6.68 5.95
C SER A 104 -3.84 -6.08 7.30
N ARG A 105 -3.40 -6.91 8.26
CA ARG A 105 -2.87 -6.43 9.56
C ARG A 105 -1.55 -5.68 9.42
N GLU A 106 -0.66 -6.14 8.54
CA GLU A 106 0.60 -5.46 8.25
C GLU A 106 0.36 -4.10 7.60
N LEU A 107 -0.52 -4.04 6.59
CA LEU A 107 -0.92 -2.77 5.97
C LEU A 107 -1.53 -1.82 7.00
N LYS A 108 -2.39 -2.32 7.90
CA LYS A 108 -2.97 -1.50 8.97
C LYS A 108 -1.90 -0.93 9.90
N ARG A 109 -0.91 -1.73 10.32
CA ARG A 109 0.21 -1.26 11.15
C ARG A 109 1.03 -0.17 10.46
N GLN A 110 1.34 -0.37 9.17
CA GLN A 110 2.06 0.65 8.39
C GLN A 110 1.28 1.96 8.30
N MET A 111 -0.05 1.88 8.16
CA MET A 111 -0.89 3.08 8.16
C MET A 111 -0.91 3.77 9.54
N GLU A 112 -0.95 3.01 10.63
CA GLU A 112 -0.84 3.55 12.00
C GLU A 112 0.51 4.28 12.19
N ASP A 113 1.62 3.67 11.78
CA ASP A 113 2.95 4.30 11.84
C ASP A 113 3.04 5.60 11.01
N GLN A 114 2.37 5.63 9.84
CA GLN A 114 2.30 6.83 9.01
C GLN A 114 1.50 7.95 9.66
N VAL A 115 0.41 7.62 10.37
CA VAL A 115 -0.39 8.60 11.11
C VAL A 115 0.43 9.20 12.26
N ASP A 116 1.14 8.38 13.03
CA ASP A 116 2.02 8.84 14.11
C ASP A 116 3.12 9.76 13.58
N MET A 117 3.69 9.44 12.40
CA MET A 117 4.68 10.29 11.75
C MET A 117 4.09 11.64 11.33
N LEU A 118 2.87 11.65 10.77
CA LEU A 118 2.17 12.87 10.38
C LEU A 118 1.85 13.75 11.58
N GLU A 119 1.44 13.17 12.70
CA GLU A 119 1.15 13.92 13.93
C GLU A 119 2.42 14.60 14.48
N ARG A 120 3.56 13.91 14.46
CA ARG A 120 4.86 14.50 14.83
C ARG A 120 5.28 15.62 13.88
N GLN A 121 5.05 15.46 12.59
CA GLN A 121 5.32 16.51 11.60
C GLN A 121 4.43 17.73 11.82
N ASN A 122 3.15 17.53 12.13
CA ASN A 122 2.24 18.63 12.43
C ASN A 122 2.72 19.42 13.67
N ASN A 123 3.08 18.74 14.75
CA ASN A 123 3.65 19.38 15.94
C ASN A 123 4.94 20.16 15.62
N THR A 124 5.80 19.61 14.76
CA THR A 124 7.03 20.29 14.34
C THR A 124 6.74 21.57 13.54
N ILE A 125 5.71 21.54 12.68
CA ILE A 125 5.28 22.72 11.89
C ILE A 125 4.68 23.78 12.81
N GLU A 126 3.89 23.39 13.79
CA GLU A 126 3.32 24.30 14.79
C GLU A 126 4.43 24.99 15.60
N ASP A 127 5.42 24.23 16.08
CA ASP A 127 6.58 24.75 16.81
C ASP A 127 7.44 25.69 15.93
N ALA A 128 7.68 25.30 14.67
CA ALA A 128 8.40 26.15 13.72
C ALA A 128 7.66 27.46 13.45
N THR A 129 6.33 27.39 13.30
CA THR A 129 5.47 28.56 13.09
C THR A 129 5.52 29.50 14.28
N ARG A 130 5.42 28.96 15.51
CA ARG A 130 5.57 29.71 16.74
C ARG A 130 6.94 30.41 16.83
N THR A 131 8.01 29.68 16.52
CA THR A 131 9.37 30.23 16.51
C THR A 131 9.53 31.38 15.51
N ILE A 132 8.90 31.29 14.34
CA ILE A 132 8.89 32.36 13.33
C ILE A 132 8.19 33.61 13.88
N PHE A 133 7.06 33.47 14.57
CA PHE A 133 6.37 34.61 15.19
C PHE A 133 7.20 35.27 16.28
N GLU A 134 7.78 34.48 17.19
CA GLU A 134 8.67 34.99 18.25
C GLU A 134 9.90 35.71 17.64
N THR A 135 10.49 35.12 16.59
CA THR A 135 11.62 35.74 15.87
C THR A 135 11.20 37.03 15.15
N GLY A 136 9.99 37.07 14.58
CA GLY A 136 9.43 38.25 13.94
C GLY A 136 9.26 39.41 14.92
N GLU A 137 8.80 39.14 16.15
CA GLU A 137 8.67 40.13 17.21
C GLU A 137 10.03 40.71 17.62
N VAL A 138 11.03 39.85 17.84
CA VAL A 138 12.41 40.28 18.11
C VAL A 138 12.98 41.09 16.94
N GLY A 139 12.69 40.70 15.69
CA GLY A 139 13.07 41.43 14.48
C GLY A 139 12.49 42.85 14.44
N LEU A 140 11.22 43.04 14.82
CA LEU A 140 10.61 44.36 14.91
C LEU A 140 11.26 45.22 16.01
N GLY A 141 11.54 44.64 17.17
CA GLY A 141 12.24 45.32 18.26
C GLY A 141 13.65 45.78 17.86
N THR A 142 14.41 44.91 17.20
CA THR A 142 15.76 45.24 16.70
C THR A 142 15.71 46.31 15.61
N MET A 143 14.74 46.29 14.69
CA MET A 143 14.58 47.34 13.68
C MET A 143 14.27 48.70 14.30
N THR A 144 13.42 48.74 15.33
CA THR A 144 13.10 49.96 16.09
C THR A 144 14.36 50.51 16.77
N GLU A 145 15.15 49.64 17.39
CA GLU A 145 16.41 50.04 18.05
C GLU A 145 17.46 50.53 17.04
N LEU A 146 17.60 49.88 15.87
CA LEU A 146 18.47 50.35 14.80
C LEU A 146 18.07 51.74 14.28
N GLN A 147 16.77 52.00 14.16
CA GLN A 147 16.28 53.32 13.78
C GLN A 147 16.66 54.37 14.85
N ARG A 148 16.47 54.06 16.13
CA ARG A 148 16.90 54.93 17.24
C ARG A 148 18.41 55.19 17.22
N GLN A 149 19.22 54.15 16.97
CA GLN A 149 20.67 54.28 16.85
C GLN A 149 21.08 55.17 15.67
N ARG A 150 20.37 55.08 14.54
CA ARG A 150 20.57 55.96 13.39
C ARG A 150 20.31 57.43 13.76
N GLU A 151 19.22 57.71 14.46
CA GLU A 151 18.91 59.08 14.91
C GLU A 151 19.99 59.64 15.84
N VAL A 152 20.47 58.82 16.79
CA VAL A 152 21.58 59.18 17.68
C VAL A 152 22.86 59.48 16.89
N LEU A 153 23.22 58.62 15.92
CA LEU A 153 24.39 58.81 15.07
C LEU A 153 24.27 60.08 14.21
N THR A 154 23.10 60.35 13.64
CA THR A 154 22.85 61.59 12.89
C THR A 154 23.02 62.81 13.79
N SER A 155 22.44 62.82 14.98
CA SER A 155 22.60 63.93 15.93
C SER A 155 24.06 64.12 16.36
N ALA A 156 24.79 63.04 16.63
CA ALA A 156 26.21 63.10 16.96
C ALA A 156 27.05 63.67 15.80
N SER A 157 26.74 63.28 14.57
CA SER A 157 27.38 63.79 13.35
C SER A 157 27.17 65.29 13.17
N ASP A 158 25.94 65.77 13.38
CA ASP A 158 25.63 67.20 13.25
C ASP A 158 26.34 68.03 14.33
N LYS A 159 26.32 67.58 15.59
CA LYS A 159 27.09 68.23 16.68
C LYS A 159 28.59 68.25 16.41
N ALA A 160 29.14 67.20 15.80
CA ALA A 160 30.55 67.15 15.41
C ALA A 160 30.86 68.20 14.33
N LYS A 161 30.01 68.35 13.31
CA LYS A 161 30.14 69.39 12.28
C LYS A 161 30.08 70.80 12.88
N ASP A 162 29.15 71.05 13.80
CA ASP A 162 29.02 72.33 14.49
C ASP A 162 30.29 72.64 15.29
N THR A 163 30.82 71.66 16.01
CA THR A 163 32.07 71.78 16.78
C THR A 163 33.25 72.11 15.87
N VAL A 164 33.35 71.44 14.71
CA VAL A 164 34.40 71.73 13.70
C VAL A 164 34.26 73.17 13.19
N SER A 165 33.04 73.63 12.88
CA SER A 165 32.78 75.01 12.44
C SER A 165 33.20 76.04 13.49
N LEU A 166 32.80 75.84 14.76
CA LEU A 166 33.20 76.69 15.88
C LEU A 166 34.73 76.71 16.05
N SER A 167 35.38 75.56 15.92
CA SER A 167 36.84 75.45 16.03
C SER A 167 37.56 76.18 14.88
N GLN A 168 37.02 76.15 13.66
CA GLN A 168 37.54 76.93 12.53
C GLN A 168 37.38 78.44 12.75
N GLN A 169 36.23 78.88 13.30
CA GLN A 169 36.01 80.28 13.66
C GLN A 169 36.98 80.72 14.75
N ALA A 170 37.14 79.92 15.82
CA ALA A 170 38.09 80.18 16.89
C ALA A 170 39.53 80.29 16.35
N ASN A 171 39.95 79.39 15.46
CA ASN A 171 41.26 79.44 14.81
C ASN A 171 41.45 80.71 13.97
N THR A 172 40.40 81.15 13.26
CA THR A 172 40.42 82.40 12.49
C THR A 172 40.60 83.63 13.39
N ILE A 173 39.89 83.67 14.51
CA ILE A 173 40.00 84.75 15.49
C ILE A 173 41.40 84.76 16.12
N LEU A 174 41.92 83.59 16.55
CA LEU A 174 43.28 83.44 17.07
C LEU A 174 44.34 83.92 16.08
N ASN A 175 44.22 83.54 14.80
CA ASN A 175 45.12 84.01 13.76
C ASN A 175 45.06 85.54 13.56
N ARG A 176 43.87 86.15 13.65
CA ARG A 176 43.73 87.61 13.60
C ARG A 176 44.37 88.27 14.81
N MET A 177 44.19 87.72 16.01
CA MET A 177 44.80 88.24 17.24
C MET A 177 46.32 88.13 17.21
N SER A 178 46.86 86.97 16.84
CA SER A 178 48.30 86.75 16.67
C SER A 178 48.91 87.74 15.66
N LYS A 179 48.30 87.92 14.49
CA LYS A 179 48.76 88.90 13.48
C LYS A 179 48.75 90.34 14.00
N LYS A 180 47.83 90.71 14.90
CA LYS A 180 47.80 92.05 15.53
C LYS A 180 48.88 92.20 16.61
N PHE A 181 49.15 91.14 17.37
CA PHE A 181 50.18 91.12 18.42
C PHE A 181 51.58 91.33 17.84
N TRP A 182 51.91 90.64 16.74
CA TRP A 182 53.21 90.76 16.05
C TRP A 182 53.40 92.04 15.22
N LYS A 183 52.39 92.92 15.14
CA LYS A 183 52.46 94.23 14.46
C LYS A 183 52.62 95.41 15.43
N ARG A 184 52.77 95.14 16.72
CA ARG A 184 53.25 96.09 17.74
C ARG A 184 54.75 95.92 17.92
#